data_AF-A0A2B7XG49-F1
#
_entry.id   AF-A0A2B7XG49-F1
#
_cell.length_a   1.000
_cell.length_b   1.000
_cell.length_c   1.000
_cell.angle_alpha   90.00
_cell.angle_beta   90.00
_cell.angle_gamma   90.00
#
_symmetry.space_group_name_H-M   'P 1'
#
loop_
_entity.id
_entity.type
_entity.pdbx_description
1 polymer ?
#
loop_
_entity_poly.entity_id
_entity_poly.type
_entity_poly.pdbx_seq_one_letter_code
_entity_poly.pdbx_strand_id
1 'polypeptide(L)'
;MKTLLILYFLTVAVWAVKHPILKAQQDHSRITITNDDISSHLIHTYDNPVDGCWESLNCTLTEIEAMSMASRLEFVKYLSTWRLDKLQATDQFHAFEGVITFFMRKDIAGPGTWLSLVHASSVEALQRGAAISLKLSKETGGNPASAKWADYFHQRRTGRLTDRGPHDLSWAIAEQSAVDYGIRRADSALHVEKPSARILRWMQFTRIYRTSMQYRRTILWIMKMAFTFTSPSVPMAAEAFIDWVTDVTDATSIGFLADVAWTLSIVGLSQDGEDPIADSEVMLKIATEFWEVFQMKKSIGGDRNGGAVYRRENRKKPAL
;
A
#
# COMPACT_ATOMS: atom_id res chain seq x y z
N MET A 1 -13.46 23.94 8.45
CA MET A 1 -13.76 23.11 7.27
C MET A 1 -13.08 21.73 7.28
N LYS A 2 -11.78 21.60 7.54
CA LYS A 2 -11.08 20.29 7.51
C LYS A 2 -11.64 19.21 8.46
N THR A 3 -12.16 19.60 9.62
CA THR A 3 -12.80 18.69 10.60
C THR A 3 -14.21 18.27 10.21
N LEU A 4 -14.95 19.12 9.50
CA LEU A 4 -16.29 18.80 8.98
C LEU A 4 -16.23 17.75 7.87
N LEU A 5 -15.19 17.77 7.04
CA LEU A 5 -15.01 16.82 5.93
C LEU A 5 -14.73 15.39 6.43
N ILE A 6 -13.98 15.26 7.53
CA ILE A 6 -13.73 13.97 8.20
C ILE A 6 -15.02 13.46 8.87
N LEU A 7 -15.74 14.32 9.59
CA LEU A 7 -17.03 13.95 10.19
C LEU A 7 -18.06 13.55 9.14
N TYR A 8 -18.09 14.25 8.00
CA TYR A 8 -18.98 13.96 6.88
C TYR A 8 -18.65 12.61 6.21
N PHE A 9 -17.37 12.34 5.95
CA PHE A 9 -16.90 11.06 5.42
C PHE A 9 -17.29 9.90 6.33
N LEU A 10 -17.17 10.09 7.65
CA LEU A 10 -17.56 9.09 8.63
C LEU A 10 -19.08 8.88 8.68
N THR A 11 -19.90 9.94 8.58
CA THR A 11 -21.36 9.80 8.53
C THR A 11 -21.85 9.11 7.26
N VAL A 12 -21.23 9.38 6.11
CA VAL A 12 -21.57 8.72 4.84
C VAL A 12 -21.20 7.23 4.89
N ALA A 13 -20.02 6.90 5.42
CA ALA A 13 -19.61 5.51 5.63
C ALA A 13 -20.56 4.77 6.60
N VAL A 14 -21.04 5.43 7.67
CA VAL A 14 -22.02 4.85 8.61
C VAL A 14 -23.40 4.65 7.98
N TRP A 15 -23.82 5.56 7.10
CA TRP A 15 -25.10 5.43 6.39
C TRP A 15 -25.08 4.28 5.39
N ALA A 16 -23.97 4.10 4.65
CA ALA A 16 -23.77 2.96 3.74
C ALA A 16 -23.83 1.59 4.46
N VAL A 17 -23.47 1.55 5.76
CA VAL A 17 -23.58 0.33 6.59
C VAL A 17 -25.03 0.00 6.97
N LYS A 18 -25.97 0.96 6.92
CA LYS A 18 -27.33 0.81 7.47
C LYS A 18 -28.42 0.42 6.45
N HIS A 19 -28.17 0.44 5.14
CA HIS A 19 -29.19 0.09 4.16
C HIS A 19 -28.94 -1.30 3.52
N PRO A 20 -29.81 -2.30 3.75
CA PRO A 20 -29.86 -3.49 2.92
C PRO A 20 -30.78 -3.21 1.73
N ILE A 21 -30.23 -2.88 0.56
CA ILE A 21 -31.02 -2.78 -0.67
C ILE A 21 -30.50 -3.78 -1.71
N LEU A 22 -31.34 -4.81 -1.88
CA LEU A 22 -31.64 -5.66 -3.03
C LEU A 22 -30.65 -5.78 -4.21
N LYS A 23 -30.27 -7.05 -4.43
CA LYS A 23 -29.96 -7.69 -5.72
C LYS A 23 -30.83 -7.16 -6.87
N ALA A 24 -30.18 -6.77 -7.97
CA ALA A 24 -30.35 -7.38 -9.29
C ALA A 24 -29.48 -6.63 -10.32
N GLN A 25 -28.33 -7.18 -10.70
CA GLN A 25 -27.91 -7.14 -12.10
C GLN A 25 -26.96 -8.30 -12.39
N GLN A 26 -27.42 -9.17 -13.27
CA GLN A 26 -26.74 -10.33 -13.77
C GLN A 26 -26.03 -9.94 -15.07
N ASP A 27 -24.80 -10.42 -15.21
CA ASP A 27 -24.14 -10.83 -16.46
C ASP A 27 -23.57 -9.78 -17.46
N HIS A 28 -22.23 -9.72 -17.58
CA HIS A 28 -21.46 -10.29 -18.71
C HIS A 28 -20.03 -9.73 -18.78
N SER A 29 -19.04 -10.59 -18.52
CA SER A 29 -17.78 -10.70 -19.30
C SER A 29 -16.90 -11.79 -18.69
N ARG A 30 -17.16 -13.02 -19.16
CA ARG A 30 -16.35 -14.20 -18.86
C ARG A 30 -15.12 -14.16 -19.77
N ILE A 31 -14.01 -13.60 -19.29
CA ILE A 31 -12.73 -13.72 -20.00
C ILE A 31 -12.24 -15.15 -19.81
N THR A 32 -12.15 -15.87 -20.91
CA THR A 32 -11.64 -17.25 -20.96
C THR A 32 -10.14 -17.13 -21.19
N ILE A 33 -9.33 -17.47 -20.18
CA ILE A 33 -7.87 -17.59 -20.33
C ILE A 33 -7.61 -19.03 -20.76
N THR A 34 -7.19 -19.22 -22.01
CA THR A 34 -6.68 -20.49 -22.53
C THR A 34 -5.30 -20.77 -21.94
N ASN A 35 -5.14 -21.95 -21.36
CA ASN A 35 -3.98 -22.40 -20.57
C ASN A 35 -2.81 -22.98 -21.40
N ASP A 36 -2.69 -22.64 -22.68
CA ASP A 36 -1.81 -23.40 -23.60
C ASP A 36 -0.42 -22.79 -23.89
N ASP A 37 0.04 -21.75 -23.17
CA ASP A 37 1.37 -21.16 -23.40
C ASP A 37 2.30 -21.13 -22.16
N ILE A 38 2.10 -22.05 -21.20
CA ILE A 38 2.85 -22.06 -19.92
C ILE A 38 4.18 -22.87 -19.98
N SER A 39 4.74 -23.20 -21.15
CA SER A 39 5.92 -24.10 -21.18
C SER A 39 7.07 -23.81 -22.15
N SER A 40 7.23 -22.61 -22.71
CA SER A 40 8.39 -22.35 -23.59
C SER A 40 9.13 -21.01 -23.47
N HIS A 41 8.93 -20.20 -22.42
CA HIS A 41 9.60 -18.88 -22.31
C HIS A 41 10.45 -18.63 -21.05
N LEU A 42 10.89 -19.66 -20.33
CA LEU A 42 11.80 -19.51 -19.16
C LEU A 42 13.29 -19.43 -19.51
N ILE A 43 13.65 -18.66 -20.53
CA ILE A 43 15.01 -18.13 -20.68
C ILE A 43 14.88 -16.66 -21.12
N HIS A 44 14.50 -15.80 -20.16
CA HIS A 44 14.76 -14.37 -20.29
C HIS A 44 16.22 -14.14 -19.90
N THR A 45 17.09 -14.01 -20.89
CA THR A 45 18.40 -13.38 -20.72
C THR A 45 18.17 -11.92 -20.33
N TYR A 46 18.34 -11.63 -19.04
CA TYR A 46 18.34 -10.29 -18.47
C TYR A 46 19.63 -9.57 -18.91
N ASP A 47 19.57 -8.86 -20.04
CA ASP A 47 20.55 -7.83 -20.38
C ASP A 47 19.93 -6.46 -20.07
N ASN A 48 19.51 -6.24 -18.81
CA ASN A 48 19.18 -4.90 -18.33
C ASN A 48 20.47 -4.31 -17.71
N PRO A 49 20.93 -3.11 -18.12
CA PRO A 49 22.18 -2.50 -17.63
C PRO A 49 22.19 -2.13 -16.13
N VAL A 50 21.17 -2.58 -15.38
CA VAL A 50 20.87 -2.22 -14.00
C VAL A 50 21.24 -3.36 -13.03
N ASP A 51 21.58 -4.55 -13.53
CA ASP A 51 21.83 -5.74 -12.69
C ASP A 51 23.00 -5.57 -11.72
N GLY A 52 24.05 -4.82 -12.11
CA GLY A 52 25.23 -4.61 -11.25
C GLY A 52 24.95 -3.80 -9.98
N CYS A 53 24.05 -2.81 -10.05
CA CYS A 53 23.73 -1.99 -8.88
C CYS A 53 22.71 -2.68 -7.95
N TRP A 54 21.93 -3.63 -8.46
CA TRP A 54 20.95 -4.40 -7.67
C TRP A 54 21.66 -5.32 -6.69
N GLU A 55 22.71 -6.00 -7.13
CA GLU A 55 23.44 -6.94 -6.27
C GLU A 55 24.21 -6.23 -5.15
N SER A 56 24.74 -5.05 -5.44
CA SER A 56 25.51 -4.24 -4.50
C SER A 56 24.64 -3.27 -3.69
N LEU A 57 23.34 -3.16 -4.00
CA LEU A 57 22.38 -2.24 -3.37
C LEU A 57 22.86 -0.79 -3.36
N ASN A 58 23.45 -0.36 -4.46
CA ASN A 58 24.07 0.95 -4.59
C ASN A 58 23.50 1.79 -5.74
N CYS A 59 22.36 1.39 -6.33
CA CYS A 59 21.75 2.15 -7.41
C CYS A 59 21.54 3.61 -6.96
N THR A 60 21.90 4.54 -7.81
CA THR A 60 21.66 5.96 -7.57
C THR A 60 20.20 6.30 -7.81
N LEU A 61 19.75 7.42 -7.26
CA LEU A 61 18.43 7.98 -7.55
C LEU A 61 18.15 8.04 -9.05
N THR A 62 19.12 8.52 -9.84
CA THR A 62 18.98 8.67 -11.31
C THR A 62 18.86 7.32 -12.02
N GLU A 63 19.64 6.31 -11.60
CA GLU A 63 19.53 4.96 -12.17
C GLU A 63 18.16 4.34 -11.89
N ILE A 64 17.61 4.52 -10.68
CA ILE A 64 16.25 4.05 -10.36
C ILE A 64 15.18 4.84 -11.11
N GLU A 65 15.36 6.16 -11.24
CA GLU A 65 14.44 7.04 -11.97
C GLU A 65 14.33 6.64 -13.44
N ALA A 66 15.45 6.29 -14.06
CA ALA A 66 15.53 5.82 -15.45
C ALA A 66 14.89 4.43 -15.68
N MET A 67 14.67 3.63 -14.62
CA MET A 67 13.99 2.34 -14.75
C MET A 67 12.54 2.52 -15.19
N SER A 68 12.11 1.66 -16.12
CA SER A 68 10.67 1.46 -16.35
C SER A 68 9.97 1.01 -15.05
N MET A 69 8.67 1.24 -14.92
CA MET A 69 7.93 0.74 -13.75
C MET A 69 7.99 -0.79 -13.64
N ALA A 70 8.03 -1.50 -14.76
CA ALA A 70 8.20 -2.96 -14.77
C ALA A 70 9.55 -3.38 -14.18
N SER A 71 10.66 -2.78 -14.65
CA SER A 71 11.99 -3.06 -14.11
C SER A 71 12.12 -2.66 -12.64
N ARG A 72 11.45 -1.56 -12.23
CA ARG A 72 11.42 -1.12 -10.84
C ARG A 72 10.62 -2.10 -9.95
N LEU A 73 9.55 -2.69 -10.47
CA LEU A 73 8.80 -3.76 -9.79
C LEU A 73 9.67 -5.00 -9.60
N GLU A 74 10.39 -5.42 -10.65
CA GLU A 74 11.33 -6.54 -10.58
C GLU A 74 12.43 -6.27 -9.55
N PHE A 75 12.96 -5.05 -9.50
CA PHE A 75 13.97 -4.67 -8.50
C PHE A 75 13.43 -4.81 -7.06
N VAL A 76 12.22 -4.33 -6.79
CA VAL A 76 11.59 -4.44 -5.45
C VAL A 76 11.33 -5.90 -5.08
N LYS A 77 10.92 -6.74 -6.05
CA LYS A 77 10.74 -8.19 -5.84
C LYS A 77 12.06 -8.90 -5.59
N TYR A 78 13.10 -8.54 -6.34
CA TYR A 78 14.46 -9.04 -6.12
C TYR A 78 14.95 -8.69 -4.71
N LEU A 79 14.80 -7.41 -4.31
CA LEU A 79 15.18 -6.94 -2.97
C LEU A 79 14.46 -7.74 -1.89
N SER A 80 13.15 -7.88 -2.00
CA SER A 80 12.31 -8.61 -1.05
C SER A 80 12.75 -10.08 -0.91
N THR A 81 12.93 -10.76 -2.05
CA THR A 81 13.27 -12.19 -2.09
C THR A 81 14.69 -12.47 -1.58
N TRP A 82 15.68 -11.68 -2.02
CA TRP A 82 17.10 -12.05 -1.85
C TRP A 82 17.83 -11.26 -0.76
N ARG A 83 17.32 -10.09 -0.36
CA ARG A 83 18.00 -9.18 0.56
C ARG A 83 17.25 -8.99 1.86
N LEU A 84 15.92 -8.83 1.79
CA LEU A 84 15.10 -8.52 2.98
C LEU A 84 14.76 -9.73 3.84
N ASP A 85 14.92 -10.95 3.33
CA ASP A 85 14.79 -12.18 4.13
C ASP A 85 15.76 -12.21 5.32
N LYS A 86 17.02 -11.83 5.09
CA LYS A 86 18.05 -11.68 6.14
C LYS A 86 17.70 -10.60 7.17
N LEU A 87 16.73 -9.75 6.88
CA LEU A 87 16.25 -8.65 7.72
C LEU A 87 14.86 -8.93 8.32
N GLN A 88 14.30 -10.14 8.13
CA GLN A 88 12.95 -10.52 8.57
C GLN A 88 11.86 -9.54 8.09
N ALA A 89 11.99 -9.12 6.84
CA ALA A 89 11.11 -8.11 6.24
C ALA A 89 10.69 -8.43 4.80
N THR A 90 10.77 -9.70 4.38
CA THR A 90 10.44 -10.18 3.02
C THR A 90 9.06 -9.74 2.56
N ASP A 91 8.06 -9.84 3.42
CA ASP A 91 6.66 -9.58 3.14
C ASP A 91 6.26 -8.11 3.36
N GLN A 92 7.11 -7.31 3.99
CA GLN A 92 6.72 -5.96 4.44
C GLN A 92 6.63 -4.94 3.30
N PHE A 93 7.17 -5.24 2.12
CA PHE A 93 7.32 -4.30 1.01
C PHE A 93 6.36 -4.55 -0.15
N HIS A 94 5.37 -5.42 0.03
CA HIS A 94 4.29 -5.60 -0.94
C HIS A 94 3.50 -4.30 -1.20
N ALA A 95 3.51 -3.36 -0.26
CA ALA A 95 3.01 -2.00 -0.48
C ALA A 95 3.66 -1.29 -1.68
N PHE A 96 4.98 -1.40 -1.83
CA PHE A 96 5.69 -0.83 -2.98
C PHE A 96 5.25 -1.50 -4.29
N GLU A 97 5.09 -2.82 -4.28
CA GLU A 97 4.57 -3.55 -5.45
C GLU A 97 3.16 -3.08 -5.83
N GLY A 98 2.30 -2.85 -4.83
CA GLY A 98 0.94 -2.32 -5.03
C GLY A 98 0.94 -0.94 -5.71
N VAL A 99 1.80 -0.02 -5.24
CA VAL A 99 1.95 1.32 -5.84
C VAL A 99 2.52 1.26 -7.25
N ILE A 100 3.57 0.46 -7.49
CA ILE A 100 4.18 0.33 -8.82
C ILE A 100 3.19 -0.27 -9.81
N THR A 101 2.47 -1.32 -9.40
CA THR A 101 1.43 -1.93 -10.25
C THR A 101 0.32 -0.93 -10.56
N PHE A 102 -0.07 -0.10 -9.59
CA PHE A 102 -1.01 1.00 -9.82
C PHE A 102 -0.47 2.01 -10.85
N PHE A 103 0.80 2.41 -10.75
CA PHE A 103 1.43 3.31 -11.74
C PHE A 103 1.44 2.71 -13.14
N MET A 104 1.76 1.41 -13.28
CA MET A 104 1.68 0.70 -14.55
C MET A 104 0.25 0.70 -15.12
N ARG A 105 -0.77 0.41 -14.29
CA ARG A 105 -2.18 0.39 -14.73
C ARG A 105 -2.70 1.75 -15.16
N LYS A 106 -2.21 2.85 -14.56
CA LYS A 106 -2.63 4.22 -14.89
C LYS A 106 -1.74 4.91 -15.91
N ASP A 107 -0.67 4.24 -16.35
CA ASP A 107 0.36 4.79 -17.23
C ASP A 107 0.90 6.15 -16.71
N ILE A 108 1.28 6.17 -15.44
CA ILE A 108 1.87 7.34 -14.78
C ILE A 108 3.23 6.99 -14.16
N ALA A 109 3.95 8.02 -13.71
CA ALA A 109 5.28 7.86 -13.11
C ALA A 109 6.33 7.26 -14.06
N GLY A 110 6.18 7.47 -15.37
CA GLY A 110 7.21 7.13 -16.35
C GLY A 110 8.50 7.94 -16.17
N PRO A 111 9.65 7.47 -16.68
CA PRO A 111 10.92 8.20 -16.57
C PRO A 111 10.82 9.65 -17.05
N GLY A 112 11.55 10.56 -16.42
CA GLY A 112 11.51 11.99 -16.66
C GLY A 112 10.33 12.73 -16.01
N THR A 113 9.42 12.03 -15.30
CA THR A 113 8.28 12.66 -14.61
C THR A 113 8.55 12.95 -13.14
N TRP A 114 7.90 13.98 -12.60
CA TRP A 114 8.01 14.33 -11.18
C TRP A 114 7.65 13.14 -10.28
N LEU A 115 6.62 12.39 -10.64
CA LEU A 115 6.17 11.24 -9.86
C LEU A 115 7.16 10.07 -9.93
N SER A 116 7.83 9.87 -11.07
CA SER A 116 8.90 8.87 -11.20
C SER A 116 10.03 9.14 -10.22
N LEU A 117 10.51 10.39 -10.14
CA LEU A 117 11.62 10.76 -9.25
C LEU A 117 11.24 10.65 -7.76
N VAL A 118 10.00 11.04 -7.42
CA VAL A 118 9.48 10.87 -6.05
C VAL A 118 9.48 9.39 -5.67
N HIS A 119 8.94 8.52 -6.53
CA HIS A 119 8.92 7.09 -6.25
C HIS A 119 10.32 6.46 -6.27
N ALA A 120 11.19 6.88 -7.19
CA ALA A 120 12.58 6.45 -7.26
C ALA A 120 13.33 6.73 -5.96
N SER A 121 13.08 7.89 -5.32
CA SER A 121 13.68 8.19 -4.01
C SER A 121 13.20 7.29 -2.88
N SER A 122 11.96 6.80 -2.93
CA SER A 122 11.43 5.85 -1.96
C SER A 122 12.12 4.49 -2.12
N VAL A 123 12.29 4.04 -3.35
CA VAL A 123 13.02 2.80 -3.67
C VAL A 123 14.52 2.95 -3.34
N GLU A 124 15.13 4.10 -3.62
CA GLU A 124 16.53 4.37 -3.27
C GLU A 124 16.74 4.32 -1.75
N ALA A 125 15.90 5.00 -0.99
CA ALA A 125 15.99 4.97 0.48
C ALA A 125 15.87 3.54 1.02
N LEU A 126 14.97 2.76 0.44
CA LEU A 126 14.75 1.36 0.81
C LEU A 126 16.00 0.50 0.56
N GLN A 127 16.54 0.48 -0.66
CA GLN A 127 17.73 -0.33 -0.94
C GLN A 127 18.95 0.10 -0.11
N ARG A 128 19.16 1.41 0.11
CA ARG A 128 20.28 1.92 0.89
C ARG A 128 20.11 1.58 2.37
N GLY A 129 18.89 1.69 2.89
CA GLY A 129 18.57 1.22 4.25
C GLY A 129 18.85 -0.26 4.43
N ALA A 130 18.50 -1.09 3.43
CA ALA A 130 18.82 -2.52 3.45
C ALA A 130 20.34 -2.76 3.38
N ALA A 131 21.06 -2.06 2.50
CA ALA A 131 22.52 -2.15 2.38
C ALA A 131 23.23 -1.82 3.70
N ILE A 132 22.77 -0.77 4.40
CA ILE A 132 23.28 -0.36 5.71
C ILE A 132 23.02 -1.45 6.76
N SER A 133 21.79 -1.97 6.83
CA SER A 133 21.43 -3.03 7.79
C SER A 133 22.13 -4.36 7.57
N LEU A 134 22.46 -4.67 6.30
CA LEU A 134 23.25 -5.83 5.89
C LEU A 134 24.77 -5.59 6.02
N LYS A 135 25.20 -4.39 6.42
CA LYS A 135 26.61 -3.98 6.51
C LYS A 135 27.36 -4.06 5.18
N LEU A 136 26.65 -3.92 4.06
CA LEU A 136 27.22 -3.87 2.71
C LEU A 136 27.73 -2.46 2.35
N SER A 137 27.11 -1.42 2.92
CA SER A 137 27.48 -0.02 2.67
C SER A 137 27.13 0.86 3.87
N LYS A 138 27.69 2.07 3.91
CA LYS A 138 27.29 3.16 4.82
C LYS A 138 26.69 4.35 4.07
N GLU A 139 26.64 4.28 2.74
CA GLU A 139 26.22 5.38 1.88
C GLU A 139 24.70 5.58 1.90
N THR A 140 24.26 6.80 2.22
CA THR A 140 22.84 7.15 2.28
C THR A 140 22.32 7.78 0.98
N GLY A 141 23.21 8.12 0.04
CA GLY A 141 22.87 8.89 -1.17
C GLY A 141 22.43 10.32 -0.87
N GLY A 142 22.65 10.81 0.36
CA GLY A 142 22.08 12.07 0.84
C GLY A 142 20.56 11.99 1.12
N ASN A 143 19.96 10.81 1.00
CA ASN A 143 18.54 10.59 1.30
C ASN A 143 18.38 10.30 2.81
N PRO A 144 17.74 11.19 3.59
CA PRO A 144 17.62 11.01 5.05
C PRO A 144 16.75 9.80 5.44
N ALA A 145 15.94 9.29 4.51
CA ALA A 145 15.12 8.11 4.77
C ALA A 145 15.93 6.80 4.77
N SER A 146 17.12 6.77 4.16
CA SER A 146 18.00 5.59 4.17
C SER A 146 18.33 5.14 5.60
N ALA A 147 18.65 6.10 6.48
CA ALA A 147 18.93 5.81 7.89
C ALA A 147 17.68 5.34 8.65
N LYS A 148 16.50 5.86 8.31
CA LYS A 148 15.22 5.46 8.93
C LYS A 148 14.82 4.05 8.51
N TRP A 149 15.02 3.68 7.25
CA TRP A 149 14.85 2.29 6.80
C TRP A 149 15.85 1.36 7.46
N ALA A 150 17.11 1.76 7.59
CA ALA A 150 18.10 0.96 8.31
C ALA A 150 17.67 0.69 9.77
N ASP A 151 17.19 1.73 10.47
CA ASP A 151 16.65 1.60 11.82
C ASP A 151 15.39 0.72 11.86
N TYR A 152 14.43 0.89 10.93
CA TYR A 152 13.26 0.01 10.80
C TYR A 152 13.69 -1.47 10.70
N PHE A 153 14.65 -1.80 9.83
CA PHE A 153 15.15 -3.17 9.69
C PHE A 153 15.83 -3.68 10.96
N HIS A 154 16.59 -2.84 11.65
CA HIS A 154 17.19 -3.19 12.93
C HIS A 154 16.12 -3.51 13.99
N GLN A 155 15.10 -2.66 14.09
CA GLN A 155 13.99 -2.85 15.03
C GLN A 155 13.14 -4.08 14.69
N ARG A 156 12.91 -4.38 13.39
CA ARG A 156 12.25 -5.62 12.95
C ARG A 156 13.02 -6.85 13.41
N ARG A 157 14.32 -6.92 13.09
CA ARG A 157 15.18 -8.06 13.43
C ARG A 157 15.32 -8.30 14.93
N THR A 158 15.20 -7.24 15.74
CA THR A 158 15.23 -7.32 17.20
C THR A 158 13.87 -7.59 17.83
N GLY A 159 12.82 -7.82 17.03
CA GLY A 159 11.47 -8.12 17.51
C GLY A 159 10.72 -6.93 18.08
N ARG A 160 11.21 -5.69 17.92
CA ARG A 160 10.57 -4.49 18.47
C ARG A 160 9.37 -4.00 17.66
N LEU A 161 9.21 -4.51 16.44
CA LEU A 161 8.13 -4.14 15.52
C LEU A 161 7.23 -5.35 15.21
N THR A 162 7.02 -6.24 16.20
CA THR A 162 5.99 -7.29 16.14
C THR A 162 4.61 -6.73 16.38
N ASP A 163 4.51 -5.68 17.21
CA ASP A 163 3.27 -4.98 17.47
C ASP A 163 2.96 -3.98 16.35
N ARG A 164 1.68 -3.94 15.96
CA ARG A 164 1.22 -3.12 14.83
C ARG A 164 1.48 -1.63 15.00
N GLY A 165 1.28 -1.09 16.20
CA GLY A 165 1.45 0.34 16.47
C GLY A 165 2.88 0.85 16.22
N PRO A 166 3.89 0.29 16.90
CA PRO A 166 5.30 0.61 16.65
C PRO A 166 5.72 0.35 15.20
N HIS A 167 5.27 -0.78 14.63
CA HIS A 167 5.52 -1.14 13.24
C HIS A 167 5.05 -0.03 12.28
N ASP A 168 3.78 0.33 12.34
CA ASP A 168 3.15 1.30 11.45
C ASP A 168 3.76 2.69 11.59
N LEU A 169 4.09 3.08 12.82
CA LEU A 169 4.76 4.35 13.09
C LEU A 169 6.15 4.39 12.44
N SER A 170 6.97 3.36 12.64
CA SER A 170 8.33 3.29 12.09
C SER A 170 8.30 3.27 10.55
N TRP A 171 7.43 2.44 9.97
CA TRP A 171 7.20 2.39 8.52
C TRP A 171 6.81 3.75 7.95
N ALA A 172 5.75 4.37 8.49
CA ALA A 172 5.22 5.62 7.99
C ALA A 172 6.24 6.78 8.10
N ILE A 173 7.08 6.79 9.14
CA ILE A 173 8.15 7.78 9.29
C ILE A 173 9.24 7.61 8.24
N ALA A 174 9.66 6.37 7.95
CA ALA A 174 10.64 6.07 6.93
C ALA A 174 10.12 6.43 5.53
N GLU A 175 8.91 5.99 5.20
CA GLU A 175 8.26 6.25 3.92
C GLU A 175 8.00 7.74 3.71
N GLN A 176 7.42 8.45 4.69
CA GLN A 176 7.18 9.90 4.59
C GLN A 176 8.47 10.66 4.32
N SER A 177 9.55 10.29 5.02
CA SER A 177 10.86 10.92 4.84
C SER A 177 11.42 10.74 3.45
N ALA A 178 11.15 9.59 2.82
CA ALA A 178 11.62 9.27 1.48
C ALA A 178 10.82 10.07 0.44
N VAL A 179 9.49 10.07 0.58
CA VAL A 179 8.58 10.87 -0.25
C VAL A 179 8.92 12.36 -0.17
N ASP A 180 9.13 12.91 1.03
CA ASP A 180 9.48 14.33 1.21
C ASP A 180 10.83 14.67 0.57
N TYR A 181 11.81 13.76 0.64
CA TYR A 181 13.08 13.93 -0.06
C TYR A 181 12.86 13.91 -1.58
N GLY A 182 12.11 12.94 -2.09
CA GLY A 182 11.74 12.85 -3.50
C GLY A 182 11.07 14.10 -4.04
N ILE A 183 10.09 14.64 -3.31
CA ILE A 183 9.38 15.88 -3.66
C ILE A 183 10.38 17.02 -3.82
N ARG A 184 11.27 17.23 -2.84
CA ARG A 184 12.30 18.29 -2.92
C ARG A 184 13.21 18.10 -4.13
N ARG A 185 13.62 16.87 -4.42
CA ARG A 185 14.48 16.58 -5.58
C ARG A 185 13.74 16.87 -6.89
N ALA A 186 12.47 16.48 -6.98
CA ALA A 186 11.65 16.65 -8.18
C ALA A 186 11.26 18.12 -8.42
N ASP A 187 11.02 18.88 -7.36
CA ASP A 187 10.77 20.32 -7.45
C ASP A 187 12.01 21.07 -7.93
N SER A 188 13.20 20.67 -7.46
CA SER A 188 14.48 21.26 -7.85
C SER A 188 15.01 20.84 -9.23
N ALA A 189 14.45 19.80 -9.84
CA ALA A 189 14.92 19.28 -11.11
C ALA A 189 14.42 20.14 -12.29
N LEU A 190 15.35 20.52 -13.18
CA LEU A 190 15.07 21.38 -14.34
C LEU A 190 14.44 20.62 -15.52
N HIS A 191 14.79 19.35 -15.69
CA HIS A 191 14.41 18.52 -16.85
C HIS A 191 13.32 17.49 -16.53
N VAL A 192 12.53 17.74 -15.50
CA VAL A 192 11.49 16.82 -15.03
C VAL A 192 10.11 17.41 -15.31
N GLU A 193 9.24 16.62 -15.94
CA GLU A 193 7.84 16.99 -16.19
C GLU A 193 7.12 17.27 -14.87
N LYS A 194 6.55 18.47 -14.74
CA LYS A 194 5.87 18.91 -13.52
C LYS A 194 4.55 18.13 -13.31
N PRO A 195 4.17 17.86 -12.05
CA PRO A 195 3.00 17.05 -11.77
C PRO A 195 1.71 17.80 -12.12
N SER A 196 0.73 17.07 -12.65
CA SER A 196 -0.62 17.62 -12.80
C SER A 196 -1.29 17.86 -11.45
N ALA A 197 -2.31 18.71 -11.41
CA ALA A 197 -3.11 18.95 -10.19
C ALA A 197 -3.69 17.64 -9.61
N ARG A 198 -4.02 16.69 -10.49
CA ARG A 198 -4.50 15.36 -10.11
C ARG A 198 -3.43 14.56 -9.35
N ILE A 199 -2.20 14.53 -9.85
CA ILE A 199 -1.06 13.85 -9.18
C ILE A 199 -0.80 14.50 -7.82
N LEU A 200 -0.86 15.83 -7.72
CA LEU A 200 -0.68 16.53 -6.45
C LEU A 200 -1.78 16.16 -5.43
N ARG A 201 -3.04 16.09 -5.86
CA ARG A 201 -4.15 15.62 -4.99
C ARG A 201 -3.99 14.16 -4.59
N TRP A 202 -3.61 13.28 -5.52
CA TRP A 202 -3.31 11.89 -5.19
C TRP A 202 -2.17 11.79 -4.16
N MET A 203 -1.11 12.59 -4.30
CA MET A 203 -0.01 12.65 -3.33
C MET A 203 -0.48 13.09 -1.94
N GLN A 204 -1.46 13.99 -1.84
CA GLN A 204 -2.07 14.36 -0.55
C GLN A 204 -2.77 13.16 0.12
N PHE A 205 -3.44 12.30 -0.64
CA PHE A 205 -4.03 11.06 -0.09
C PHE A 205 -2.97 10.13 0.49
N THR A 206 -1.81 10.01 -0.16
CA THR A 206 -0.71 9.20 0.40
C THR A 206 -0.22 9.74 1.76
N ARG A 207 -0.31 11.06 1.98
CA ARG A 207 -0.02 11.66 3.29
C ARG A 207 -1.09 11.29 4.33
N ILE A 208 -2.36 11.25 3.94
CA ILE A 208 -3.46 10.78 4.80
C ILE A 208 -3.21 9.33 5.21
N TYR A 209 -2.82 8.48 4.26
CA TYR A 209 -2.44 7.08 4.52
C TYR A 209 -1.34 6.99 5.59
N ARG A 210 -0.21 7.68 5.42
CA ARG A 210 0.87 7.67 6.43
C ARG A 210 0.45 8.30 7.76
N THR A 211 -0.40 9.32 7.74
CA THR A 211 -0.98 9.93 8.95
C THR A 211 -1.86 8.91 9.69
N SER A 212 -2.62 8.08 8.96
CA SER A 212 -3.47 7.05 9.57
C SER A 212 -2.65 5.99 10.31
N MET A 213 -1.49 5.62 9.79
CA MET A 213 -0.52 4.74 10.44
C MET A 213 0.07 5.38 11.71
N GLN A 214 0.55 6.62 11.59
CA GLN A 214 1.18 7.34 12.71
C GLN A 214 0.22 7.58 13.89
N TYR A 215 -1.04 7.87 13.60
CA TYR A 215 -2.05 8.21 14.60
C TYR A 215 -3.13 7.14 14.77
N ARG A 216 -2.85 5.88 14.39
CA ARG A 216 -3.81 4.76 14.42
C ARG A 216 -4.61 4.70 15.72
N ARG A 217 -3.92 4.68 16.86
CA ARG A 217 -4.55 4.61 18.19
C ARG A 217 -5.50 5.78 18.45
N THR A 218 -5.09 7.00 18.11
CA THR A 218 -5.89 8.21 18.30
C THR A 218 -7.12 8.20 17.40
N ILE A 219 -6.97 7.83 16.12
CA ILE A 219 -8.07 7.75 15.16
C ILE A 219 -9.10 6.72 15.63
N LEU A 220 -8.66 5.52 16.02
CA LEU A 220 -9.57 4.48 16.52
C LEU A 220 -10.26 4.88 17.82
N TRP A 221 -9.56 5.59 18.70
CA TRP A 221 -10.16 6.12 19.92
C TRP A 221 -11.24 7.17 19.60
N ILE A 222 -10.97 8.13 18.70
CA ILE A 222 -11.95 9.12 18.25
C ILE A 222 -13.16 8.42 17.63
N MET A 223 -12.94 7.42 16.76
CA MET A 223 -13.99 6.64 16.14
C MET A 223 -14.85 5.91 17.17
N LYS A 224 -14.21 5.22 18.13
CA LYS A 224 -14.91 4.55 19.22
C LYS A 224 -15.79 5.56 19.97
N MET A 225 -15.23 6.69 20.41
CA MET A 225 -15.95 7.73 21.14
C MET A 225 -17.10 8.36 20.35
N ALA A 226 -16.91 8.65 19.07
CA ALA A 226 -17.92 9.29 18.22
C ALA A 226 -19.15 8.38 17.99
N PHE A 227 -18.94 7.06 17.97
CA PHE A 227 -19.99 6.09 17.66
C PHE A 227 -20.42 5.23 18.85
N THR A 228 -19.87 5.44 20.05
CA THR A 228 -20.20 4.71 21.29
C THR A 228 -21.70 4.61 21.51
N PHE A 229 -22.44 5.71 21.24
CA PHE A 229 -23.86 5.81 21.55
C PHE A 229 -24.80 5.54 20.36
N THR A 230 -24.26 5.41 19.14
CA THR A 230 -25.08 5.36 17.91
C THR A 230 -24.95 4.06 17.13
N SER A 231 -23.77 3.44 17.09
CA SER A 231 -23.55 2.17 16.41
C SER A 231 -22.21 1.52 16.79
N PRO A 232 -22.21 0.56 17.73
CA PRO A 232 -20.98 -0.15 18.15
C PRO A 232 -20.29 -0.93 17.01
N SER A 233 -21.01 -1.26 15.94
CA SER A 233 -20.47 -1.97 14.78
C SER A 233 -19.55 -1.10 13.92
N VAL A 234 -19.74 0.22 13.92
CA VAL A 234 -18.97 1.15 13.08
C VAL A 234 -17.50 1.21 13.51
N PRO A 235 -17.15 1.40 14.80
CA PRO A 235 -15.76 1.38 15.24
C PRO A 235 -15.04 0.07 14.94
N MET A 236 -15.75 -1.08 15.04
CA MET A 236 -15.17 -2.38 14.72
C MET A 236 -14.85 -2.51 13.23
N ALA A 237 -15.78 -2.08 12.36
CA ALA A 237 -15.57 -2.08 10.92
C ALA A 237 -14.45 -1.11 10.52
N ALA A 238 -14.41 0.08 11.13
CA ALA A 238 -13.36 1.07 10.90
C ALA A 238 -11.98 0.58 11.33
N GLU A 239 -11.89 -0.16 12.45
CA GLU A 239 -10.66 -0.79 12.91
C GLU A 239 -10.15 -1.84 11.91
N ALA A 240 -11.00 -2.79 11.53
CA ALA A 240 -10.65 -3.81 10.52
C ALA A 240 -10.28 -3.19 9.17
N PHE A 241 -10.97 -2.10 8.79
CA PHE A 241 -10.67 -1.38 7.58
C PHE A 241 -9.29 -0.71 7.63
N ILE A 242 -9.01 0.09 8.67
CA ILE A 242 -7.73 0.76 8.83
C ILE A 242 -6.60 -0.26 8.84
N ASP A 243 -6.76 -1.36 9.57
CA ASP A 243 -5.76 -2.43 9.62
C ASP A 243 -5.49 -3.03 8.25
N TRP A 244 -6.53 -3.23 7.45
CA TRP A 244 -6.37 -3.74 6.09
C TRP A 244 -5.68 -2.73 5.15
N VAL A 245 -6.13 -1.48 5.11
CA VAL A 245 -5.56 -0.50 4.18
C VAL A 245 -4.19 0.01 4.57
N THR A 246 -3.80 -0.15 5.85
CA THR A 246 -2.41 0.09 6.27
C THR A 246 -1.55 -1.15 6.24
N ASP A 247 -2.09 -2.30 5.82
CA ASP A 247 -1.33 -3.54 5.74
C ASP A 247 -0.31 -3.50 4.62
N VAL A 248 0.92 -3.18 4.99
CA VAL A 248 2.05 -3.09 4.06
C VAL A 248 2.44 -4.44 3.44
N THR A 249 1.91 -5.53 4.00
CA THR A 249 2.10 -6.90 3.48
C THR A 249 1.10 -7.30 2.41
N ASP A 250 0.06 -6.50 2.17
CA ASP A 250 -0.97 -6.79 1.16
C ASP A 250 -0.87 -5.80 -0.01
N ALA A 251 -0.22 -6.20 -1.12
CA ALA A 251 -0.16 -5.37 -2.33
C ALA A 251 -1.55 -4.98 -2.86
N THR A 252 -2.56 -5.82 -2.60
CA THR A 252 -3.95 -5.59 -3.05
C THR A 252 -4.58 -4.43 -2.31
N SER A 253 -4.33 -4.32 -0.99
CA SER A 253 -4.90 -3.24 -0.16
C SER A 253 -4.38 -1.88 -0.62
N ILE A 254 -3.08 -1.79 -0.88
CA ILE A 254 -2.42 -0.57 -1.33
C ILE A 254 -2.80 -0.23 -2.77
N GLY A 255 -2.88 -1.23 -3.65
CA GLY A 255 -3.38 -1.04 -5.01
C GLY A 255 -4.82 -0.48 -5.02
N PHE A 256 -5.70 -1.05 -4.19
CA PHE A 256 -7.07 -0.58 -4.02
C PHE A 256 -7.12 0.86 -3.47
N LEU A 257 -6.37 1.16 -2.41
CA LEU A 257 -6.33 2.50 -1.82
C LEU A 257 -5.81 3.54 -2.83
N ALA A 258 -4.81 3.19 -3.62
CA ALA A 258 -4.27 4.04 -4.66
C ALA A 258 -5.31 4.32 -5.76
N ASP A 259 -6.09 3.32 -6.16
CA ASP A 259 -7.20 3.47 -7.12
C ASP A 259 -8.31 4.37 -6.57
N VAL A 260 -8.73 4.17 -5.31
CA VAL A 260 -9.72 5.03 -4.64
C VAL A 260 -9.22 6.48 -4.58
N ALA A 261 -8.00 6.70 -4.11
CA ALA A 261 -7.38 8.02 -4.07
C ALA A 261 -7.29 8.66 -5.47
N TRP A 262 -7.03 7.86 -6.50
CA TRP A 262 -6.94 8.33 -7.89
C TRP A 262 -8.30 8.73 -8.46
N THR A 263 -9.35 7.99 -8.14
CA THR A 263 -10.73 8.37 -8.51
C THR A 263 -11.13 9.65 -7.80
N LEU A 264 -10.87 9.75 -6.49
CA LEU A 264 -11.15 10.95 -5.69
C LEU A 264 -10.36 12.17 -6.15
N SER A 265 -9.16 11.97 -6.69
CA SER A 265 -8.33 13.07 -7.23
C SER A 265 -8.93 13.72 -8.49
N ILE A 266 -9.87 13.06 -9.19
CA ILE A 266 -10.62 13.67 -10.32
C ILE A 266 -11.61 14.69 -9.79
N VAL A 267 -12.43 14.27 -8.81
CA VAL A 267 -13.52 15.06 -8.22
C VAL A 267 -13.00 16.40 -7.75
N GLY A 268 -11.73 16.42 -7.33
CA GLY A 268 -11.06 17.66 -7.05
C GLY A 268 -11.85 18.46 -6.04
N LEU A 269 -12.41 17.77 -5.01
CA LEU A 269 -13.18 18.30 -3.89
C LEU A 269 -12.95 19.79 -3.84
N SER A 270 -13.86 20.53 -4.48
CA SER A 270 -13.58 21.91 -4.84
C SER A 270 -13.11 22.58 -3.56
N GLN A 271 -11.88 23.11 -3.54
CA GLN A 271 -11.42 23.81 -2.34
C GLN A 271 -12.35 24.99 -2.01
N ASP A 272 -13.16 25.38 -3.01
CA ASP A 272 -14.10 26.48 -3.03
C ASP A 272 -15.56 26.05 -2.74
N GLY A 273 -15.89 24.75 -2.72
CA GLY A 273 -17.22 24.24 -2.35
C GLY A 273 -18.35 24.52 -3.34
N GLU A 274 -18.06 24.62 -4.64
CA GLU A 274 -19.02 25.08 -5.65
C GLU A 274 -20.20 24.11 -5.91
N ASP A 275 -20.02 22.80 -5.73
CA ASP A 275 -21.10 21.82 -5.84
C ASP A 275 -20.98 20.66 -4.82
N PRO A 276 -21.47 20.87 -3.58
CA PRO A 276 -21.39 19.86 -2.53
C PRO A 276 -22.28 18.63 -2.80
N ILE A 277 -23.28 18.72 -3.68
CA ILE A 277 -24.20 17.61 -3.97
C ILE A 277 -23.51 16.62 -4.90
N ALA A 278 -22.92 17.10 -6.01
CA ALA A 278 -22.15 16.26 -6.92
C ALA A 278 -20.95 15.60 -6.20
N ASP A 279 -20.25 16.37 -5.35
CA ASP A 279 -19.16 15.84 -4.52
C ASP A 279 -19.66 14.73 -3.56
N SER A 280 -20.86 14.88 -2.99
CA SER A 280 -21.45 13.88 -2.08
C SER A 280 -21.90 12.60 -2.80
N GLU A 281 -22.45 12.70 -4.01
CA GLU A 281 -22.88 11.55 -4.81
C GLU A 281 -21.68 10.70 -5.26
N VAL A 282 -20.58 11.35 -5.69
CA VAL A 282 -19.36 10.64 -6.04
C VAL A 282 -18.73 9.98 -4.82
N MET A 283 -18.72 10.67 -3.67
CA MET A 283 -18.25 10.07 -2.41
C MET A 283 -19.10 8.89 -1.96
N LEU A 284 -20.42 8.96 -2.12
CA LEU A 284 -21.35 7.87 -1.83
C LEU A 284 -21.08 6.66 -2.75
N LYS A 285 -20.94 6.89 -4.05
CA LYS A 285 -20.62 5.83 -5.01
C LYS A 285 -19.30 5.14 -4.66
N ILE A 286 -18.28 5.93 -4.31
CA ILE A 286 -16.98 5.41 -3.88
C ILE A 286 -17.12 4.62 -2.59
N ALA A 287 -17.87 5.13 -1.60
CA ALA A 287 -18.13 4.43 -0.34
C ALA A 287 -18.91 3.11 -0.54
N THR A 288 -19.82 3.03 -1.52
CA THR A 288 -20.56 1.80 -1.84
C THR A 288 -19.70 0.76 -2.57
N GLU A 289 -19.00 1.15 -3.63
CA GLU A 289 -18.07 0.24 -4.35
C GLU A 289 -16.99 -0.29 -3.38
N PHE A 290 -16.53 0.61 -2.51
CA PHE A 290 -15.62 0.29 -1.41
C PHE A 290 -16.17 -0.78 -0.46
N TRP A 291 -17.42 -0.64 -0.02
CA TRP A 291 -18.03 -1.56 0.95
C TRP A 291 -18.16 -2.97 0.36
N GLU A 292 -18.50 -3.07 -0.93
CA GLU A 292 -18.61 -4.35 -1.62
C GLU A 292 -17.28 -5.10 -1.68
N VAL A 293 -16.19 -4.43 -2.07
CA VAL A 293 -14.84 -5.03 -2.13
C VAL A 293 -14.40 -5.51 -0.74
N PHE A 294 -14.65 -4.71 0.30
CA PHE A 294 -14.31 -5.08 1.68
C PHE A 294 -15.09 -6.32 2.15
N GLN A 295 -16.38 -6.42 1.84
CA GLN A 295 -17.21 -7.58 2.21
C GLN A 295 -16.79 -8.86 1.45
N MET A 296 -16.38 -8.76 0.19
CA MET A 296 -15.89 -9.90 -0.59
C MET A 296 -14.63 -10.52 0.03
N LYS A 297 -13.72 -9.72 0.62
CA LYS A 297 -12.55 -10.26 1.33
C LYS A 297 -12.95 -11.02 2.60
N LYS A 298 -13.97 -10.53 3.33
CA LYS A 298 -14.47 -11.18 4.54
C LYS A 298 -15.12 -12.54 4.25
N SER A 299 -15.80 -12.71 3.11
CA SER A 299 -16.37 -14.00 2.71
C SER A 299 -15.30 -15.01 2.29
N ILE A 300 -14.24 -14.58 1.60
CA ILE A 300 -13.15 -15.46 1.15
C ILE A 300 -12.24 -15.89 2.33
N GLY A 301 -12.07 -15.05 3.35
CA GLY A 301 -11.28 -15.37 4.55
C GLY A 301 -11.99 -16.28 5.57
N GLY A 302 -13.30 -16.49 5.43
CA GLY A 302 -14.11 -17.28 6.37
C GLY A 302 -13.95 -18.80 6.25
N ASP A 303 -13.43 -19.30 5.13
CA ASP A 303 -13.41 -20.74 4.83
C ASP A 303 -12.12 -21.47 5.26
N ARG A 304 -11.11 -20.76 5.79
CA ARG A 304 -9.83 -21.40 6.18
C ARG A 304 -9.77 -21.95 7.61
N ASN A 305 -10.86 -21.90 8.38
CA ASN A 305 -10.91 -22.45 9.76
C ASN A 305 -11.92 -23.60 9.96
N GLY A 306 -12.39 -24.22 8.87
CA GLY A 306 -13.29 -25.38 8.92
C GLY A 306 -12.57 -26.74 8.98
N GLY A 307 -12.13 -27.15 10.17
CA GLY A 307 -12.19 -28.55 10.60
C GLY A 307 -11.18 -29.57 10.05
N ALA A 308 -10.05 -29.72 10.74
CA ALA A 308 -9.39 -31.01 10.89
C ALA A 308 -9.44 -31.44 12.38
N VAL A 309 -10.63 -31.83 12.83
CA VAL A 309 -10.77 -32.57 14.09
C VAL A 309 -10.20 -33.97 13.86
N TYR A 310 -8.97 -34.19 14.30
CA TYR A 310 -8.39 -35.53 14.40
C TYR A 310 -9.22 -36.35 15.39
N ARG A 311 -10.16 -37.14 14.87
CA ARG A 311 -10.91 -38.15 15.63
C ARG A 311 -9.93 -39.28 15.97
N ARG A 312 -9.41 -39.26 17.19
CA ARG A 312 -8.54 -40.31 17.74
C ARG A 312 -9.38 -41.58 17.92
N GLU A 313 -9.28 -42.50 16.96
CA GLU A 313 -9.94 -43.79 17.01
C GLU A 313 -9.23 -44.69 18.04
N ASN A 314 -9.97 -45.06 19.09
CA ASN A 314 -9.51 -46.00 20.12
C ASN A 314 -9.33 -47.40 19.51
N ARG A 315 -8.09 -47.75 19.15
CA ARG A 315 -7.71 -49.14 18.91
C ARG A 315 -7.60 -49.88 20.24
N LYS A 316 -8.58 -50.73 20.52
CA LYS A 316 -8.50 -51.81 21.51
C LYS A 316 -7.28 -52.69 21.19
N LYS A 317 -6.41 -52.94 22.17
CA LYS A 317 -5.44 -54.04 22.13
C LYS A 317 -6.18 -55.36 22.34
N PRO A 318 -5.88 -56.43 21.57
CA PRO A 318 -6.26 -57.77 21.98
C PRO A 318 -5.34 -58.22 23.12
N ALA A 319 -5.93 -58.95 24.07
CA ALA A 319 -5.21 -59.64 25.13
C ALA A 319 -4.43 -60.82 24.54
N LEU A 320 -3.14 -60.89 24.90
CA LEU A 320 -2.33 -62.09 25.14
C LEU A 320 -1.01 -61.64 25.76
#